data_AF-A0A832TGA1-F1
#
_entry.id   AF-A0A832TGA1-F1
#
_cell.length_a   1.000
_cell.length_b   1.000
_cell.length_c   1.000
_cell.angle_alpha   90.00
_cell.angle_beta   90.00
_cell.angle_gamma   90.00
#
_symmetry.space_group_name_H-M   'P 1'
#
loop_
_entity.id
_entity.type
_entity.pdbx_description
1 polymer ?
#
loop_
_entity_poly.entity_id
_entity_poly.type
_entity_poly.pdbx_seq_one_letter_code
_entity_poly.pdbx_strand_id
1 'polypeptide(L)' 'MRIVIPYRVIEENTECVKEYDEWYPYADNLEYEFSVDDVKIDYSDLEDIVEEYLDDILEILQKRYKKKLSELKKADSGKF' A
#
# COMPACT_ATOMS: atom_id res chain seq x y z
N MET A 1 7.06 -2.23 -0.62
CA MET A 1 5.75 -2.02 -1.26
C MET A 1 5.98 -1.60 -2.70
N ARG A 2 5.29 -2.20 -3.68
CA ARG A 2 5.40 -1.78 -5.10
C ARG A 2 4.04 -1.34 -5.64
N ILE A 3 3.97 -0.12 -6.17
CA ILE A 3 2.77 0.47 -6.75
C ILE A 3 2.90 0.45 -8.28
N VAL A 4 1.84 0.03 -8.97
CA VAL A 4 1.77 0.11 -10.44
C VAL A 4 0.95 1.34 -10.81
N ILE A 5 1.58 2.33 -11.43
CA ILE A 5 0.87 3.49 -11.97
C ILE A 5 0.40 3.14 -13.38
N PRO A 6 -0.90 3.25 -13.71
CA PRO A 6 -1.38 2.98 -15.06
C PRO A 6 -0.71 3.91 -16.06
N TYR A 7 -0.27 3.35 -17.19
CA TYR A 7 0.40 4.11 -18.24
C TYR A 7 -0.39 5.35 -18.69
N ARG A 8 -1.71 5.24 -18.80
CA ARG A 8 -2.59 6.34 -19.17
C ARG A 8 -2.55 7.51 -18.19
N VAL A 9 -2.38 7.25 -16.90
CA VAL A 9 -2.24 8.30 -15.88
C VAL A 9 -0.94 9.07 -16.12
N ILE A 10 0.13 8.39 -16.52
CA ILE A 10 1.40 9.03 -16.87
C ILE A 10 1.22 9.89 -18.12
N GLU A 11 0.61 9.37 -19.18
CA GLU A 11 0.37 10.13 -20.42
C GLU A 11 -0.49 11.38 -20.19
N GLU A 12 -1.56 11.29 -19.40
CA GLU A 12 -2.47 12.41 -19.14
C GLU A 12 -1.84 13.50 -18.25
N ASN A 13 -0.73 13.20 -17.56
CA ASN A 13 -0.07 14.12 -16.63
C ASN A 13 1.39 14.45 -17.03
N THR A 14 1.78 14.13 -18.25
CA THR A 14 3.10 14.50 -18.80
C THR A 14 2.92 15.16 -20.15
N GLU A 15 3.79 16.12 -20.45
CA GLU A 15 3.79 16.79 -21.75
C GLU A 15 5.21 16.98 -22.28
N CYS A 16 5.32 17.22 -23.59
CA CYS A 16 6.59 17.57 -24.22
C CYS A 16 6.60 19.07 -24.49
N VAL A 17 7.54 19.78 -23.88
CA VAL A 17 7.72 21.22 -24.07
C VAL A 17 8.92 21.45 -24.98
N LYS A 18 8.80 22.40 -25.91
CA LYS A 18 9.90 22.75 -26.81
C LYS A 18 10.73 23.88 -26.21
N GLU A 19 12.00 23.60 -25.91
CA GLU A 19 12.98 24.57 -25.40
C GLU A 19 14.26 24.50 -26.23
N TYR A 20 14.82 25.65 -26.62
CA TYR A 20 16.07 25.72 -27.39
C TYR A 20 16.14 24.82 -28.65
N ASP A 21 15.01 24.71 -29.38
CA ASP A 21 14.85 23.83 -30.54
C ASP A 21 14.85 22.32 -30.29
N GLU A 22 14.86 21.89 -29.02
CA GLU A 22 14.75 20.50 -28.59
C GLU A 22 13.44 20.24 -27.82
N TRP A 23 12.98 18.99 -27.79
CA TRP A 23 11.78 18.58 -27.04
C TRP A 23 12.18 17.91 -25.74
N TYR A 24 11.66 18.41 -24.63
CA TYR A 24 11.93 17.89 -23.29
C TYR A 24 10.64 17.40 -22.62
N PRO A 25 10.69 16.25 -21.92
CA PRO A 25 9.57 15.79 -21.11
C PRO A 25 9.42 16.67 -19.87
N TYR A 26 8.22 17.17 -19.63
CA TYR A 26 7.83 17.92 -18.44
C TYR A 26 6.70 17.20 -17.71
N ALA A 27 6.76 17.23 -16.38
CA ALA A 27 5.76 16.65 -15.49
C ALA A 27 5.77 17.40 -14.16
N ASP A 28 4.60 17.66 -13.62
CA ASP A 28 4.43 18.14 -12.24
C ASP A 28 4.30 16.98 -11.26
N ASN A 29 4.42 17.28 -9.96
CA ASN A 29 4.11 16.31 -8.92
C ASN A 29 2.64 15.89 -9.01
N LEU A 30 2.41 14.57 -9.02
CA LEU A 30 1.08 13.98 -9.08
C LEU A 30 0.82 13.15 -7.82
N GLU A 31 -0.30 13.42 -7.16
CA GLU A 31 -0.86 12.51 -6.17
C GLU A 31 -1.79 11.51 -6.87
N TYR A 32 -1.48 10.22 -6.73
CA TYR A 32 -2.27 9.15 -7.33
C TYR A 32 -2.79 8.22 -6.23
N GLU A 33 -4.10 8.15 -6.09
CA GLU A 33 -4.76 7.24 -5.15
C GLU A 33 -4.81 5.83 -5.76
N PHE A 34 -4.27 4.86 -5.03
CA PHE A 34 -4.26 3.45 -5.41
C PHE A 34 -5.14 2.64 -4.46
N SER A 35 -5.81 1.61 -4.99
CA SER A 35 -6.49 0.63 -4.15
C SER A 35 -5.49 -0.40 -3.63
N VAL A 36 -5.86 -1.13 -2.56
CA VAL A 36 -5.02 -2.21 -2.01
C VAL A 36 -4.72 -3.28 -3.07
N ASP A 37 -5.63 -3.49 -4.01
CA ASP A 37 -5.49 -4.48 -5.09
C ASP A 37 -4.45 -4.06 -6.15
N ASP A 38 -4.15 -2.76 -6.24
CA ASP A 38 -3.15 -2.20 -7.16
C ASP A 38 -1.72 -2.27 -6.60
N VAL A 39 -1.58 -2.70 -5.34
CA VAL A 39 -0.31 -2.76 -4.62
C VAL A 39 0.13 -4.21 -4.49
N LYS A 40 1.36 -4.49 -4.93
CA LYS A 40 2.01 -5.76 -4.60
C LYS A 40 2.68 -5.61 -3.25
N ILE A 41 2.12 -6.32 -2.28
CA ILE A 41 2.60 -6.41 -0.90
C ILE A 41 3.27 -7.77 -0.73
N ASP A 42 4.55 -7.77 -0.38
CA ASP A 42 5.22 -8.98 0.09
C ASP A 42 5.20 -9.08 1.62
N TYR A 43 5.81 -10.12 2.18
CA TYR A 43 5.76 -10.33 3.63
C TYR A 43 6.60 -9.29 4.40
N SER A 44 7.72 -8.83 3.84
CA SER A 44 8.54 -7.79 4.47
C SER A 44 7.75 -6.48 4.55
N ASP A 45 7.01 -6.17 3.49
CA ASP A 45 6.12 -5.00 3.46
C ASP A 45 5.05 -5.07 4.56
N LEU A 46 4.53 -6.27 4.84
CA LEU A 46 3.58 -6.46 5.94
C LEU A 46 4.22 -6.26 7.30
N GLU A 47 5.46 -6.71 7.50
CA GLU A 47 6.19 -6.47 8.74
C GLU A 47 6.39 -4.98 8.98
N ASP A 48 6.82 -4.23 7.97
CA ASP A 48 7.00 -2.78 8.04
C ASP A 48 5.67 -2.06 8.37
N ILE A 49 4.58 -2.45 7.70
CA ILE A 49 3.24 -1.89 7.96
C ILE A 49 2.80 -2.21 9.40
N VAL A 50 3.03 -3.44 9.87
CA VAL A 50 2.67 -3.84 11.22
C VAL A 50 3.50 -3.09 12.25
N GLU A 51 4.79 -2.83 12.00
CA GLU A 51 5.66 -2.08 12.91
C GLU A 51 5.22 -0.61 13.01
N GLU A 52 4.99 0.05 11.88
CA GLU A 52 4.61 1.47 11.83
C GLU A 52 3.21 1.72 12.41
N TYR A 53 2.27 0.79 12.18
CA TYR A 53 0.84 0.97 12.51
C TYR A 53 0.31 -0.05 13.53
N LEU A 54 1.19 -0.58 14.39
CA LEU A 54 0.86 -1.70 15.29
C LEU A 54 -0.40 -1.45 16.11
N ASP A 55 -0.48 -0.30 16.77
CA ASP A 55 -1.56 0.01 17.71
C ASP A 55 -2.92 0.08 17.01
N ASP A 56 -2.99 0.74 15.85
CA ASP A 56 -4.20 0.84 15.05
C ASP A 56 -4.64 -0.53 14.53
N ILE A 57 -3.69 -1.35 14.07
CA ILE A 57 -3.96 -2.72 13.63
C ILE A 57 -4.51 -3.56 14.78
N LEU A 58 -3.93 -3.46 15.98
CA LEU A 58 -4.41 -4.16 17.16
C LEU A 58 -5.84 -3.73 17.53
N GLU A 59 -6.17 -2.44 17.46
CA GLU A 59 -7.52 -1.95 17.69
C GLU A 59 -8.51 -2.52 16.65
N ILE A 60 -8.16 -2.47 15.37
CA ILE A 60 -8.98 -3.01 14.27
C ILE A 60 -9.22 -4.52 14.48
N LEU A 61 -8.16 -5.26 14.83
CA LEU A 61 -8.22 -6.70 15.09
C LEU A 61 -9.14 -7.02 16.27
N GLN A 62 -9.03 -6.28 17.37
CA GLN A 62 -9.89 -6.46 18.54
C GLN A 62 -11.36 -6.13 18.24
N LYS A 63 -11.62 -5.09 17.44
CA LYS A 63 -12.97 -4.64 17.11
C LYS A 63 -13.68 -5.56 16.11
N ARG A 64 -12.97 -5.97 15.05
CA ARG A 64 -13.58 -6.70 13.91
C ARG A 64 -13.35 -8.20 13.95
N TYR A 65 -12.26 -8.66 14.56
CA TYR A 65 -11.80 -10.06 14.48
C TYR A 65 -11.72 -10.77 15.85
N LYS A 66 -12.36 -10.21 16.88
CA LYS A 66 -12.37 -10.73 18.26
C LYS A 66 -12.59 -12.24 18.36
N LYS A 67 -13.56 -12.78 17.61
CA LYS A 67 -13.89 -14.22 17.61
C LYS A 67 -12.72 -15.07 17.11
N LYS A 68 -12.16 -14.71 15.95
CA LYS A 68 -11.03 -15.41 15.34
C LYS A 68 -9.78 -15.35 16.22
N LEU A 69 -9.52 -14.20 16.85
CA LEU A 69 -8.46 -14.05 17.86
C LEU A 69 -8.66 -14.98 19.07
N SER A 70 -9.90 -15.14 19.54
CA SER A 70 -10.20 -16.02 20.68
C SER A 70 -10.02 -17.50 20.35
N GLU A 71 -10.29 -17.90 19.11
CA GLU A 71 -10.09 -19.26 18.61
C GLU A 71 -8.59 -19.60 18.53
N LEU A 72 -7.77 -18.67 18.02
CA LEU A 72 -6.31 -18.80 17.99
C LEU A 72 -5.73 -18.95 19.41
N LYS A 73 -6.16 -18.10 20.36
CA LYS A 73 -5.71 -18.21 21.76
C LYS A 73 -6.06 -19.56 22.40
N LYS A 74 -7.23 -20.11 22.08
CA LYS A 74 -7.64 -21.44 22.58
C LYS A 74 -6.80 -22.56 21.97
N ALA A 75 -6.49 -22.47 20.68
CA ALA A 75 -5.63 -23.44 19.99
C ALA A 75 -4.22 -23.49 20.58
N ASP A 76 -3.67 -22.35 21.01
CA ASP A 76 -2.36 -22.28 21.66
C ASP A 76 -2.40 -22.79 23.12
N SER A 77 -3.51 -22.59 23.83
CA SER A 77 -3.69 -23.11 25.21
C SER A 77 -3.88 -24.63 25.30
N GLY A 78 -4.10 -25.33 24.18
CA GLY A 78 -4.23 -26.79 24.12
C GLY A 78 -2.95 -27.55 23.78
N LYS A 79 -1.80 -26.85 23.69
CA LYS A 79 -0.48 -27.42 23.33
C LYS A 79 0.45 -27.67 24.54
N PHE A 80 -0.07 -27.66 25.76
CA PHE A 80 0.68 -27.97 26.98
C PHE A 80 -0.06 -29.00 27.85
#